data_AF-A0A2V8V4G4-F1
#
_entry.id   AF-A0A2V8V4G4-F1
#
_cell.length_a   1.000
_cell.length_b   1.000
_cell.length_c   1.000
_cell.angle_alpha   90.00
_cell.angle_beta   90.00
_cell.angle_gamma   90.00
#
_symmetry.space_group_name_H-M   'P 1'
#
loop_
_entity.id
_entity.type
_entity.pdbx_description
1 polymer ?
#
loop_
_entity_poly.entity_id
_entity_poly.type
_entity_poly.pdbx_seq_one_letter_code
_entity_poly.pdbx_strand_id
1 'polypeptide(L)'
;MYTGRMACSIPVAPMPFYREDREAILRPFRSMAPFARDQRLGYLFLTAGDFHRDLPQGERAEVRRILAQEPSFELLYRWELASIYRVLVGVKQ
;
A
#
# COMPACT_ATOMS: atom_id res chain seq x y z
N MET A 1 -9.46 17.03 -2.25
CA MET A 1 -9.93 16.86 -0.86
C MET A 1 -8.86 17.44 0.05
N TYR A 2 -9.12 18.54 0.75
CA TYR A 2 -8.16 19.16 1.68
C TYR A 2 -8.51 18.70 3.10
N THR A 3 -7.72 17.79 3.66
CA THR A 3 -7.97 17.17 4.98
C THR A 3 -7.09 17.76 6.09
N GLY A 4 -6.23 18.74 5.78
CA GLY A 4 -5.22 19.25 6.70
C GLY A 4 -4.12 18.25 7.05
N ARG A 5 -4.06 17.10 6.36
CA ARG A 5 -3.05 16.05 6.56
C ARG A 5 -2.03 16.07 5.42
N MET A 6 -0.76 15.85 5.76
CA MET A 6 0.29 15.64 4.77
C MET A 6 0.12 14.27 4.12
N ALA A 7 0.11 14.23 2.78
CA ALA A 7 0.16 13.00 2.01
C ALA A 7 1.61 12.70 1.62
N CYS A 8 1.99 11.42 1.69
CA CYS A 8 3.26 10.91 1.19
C CYS A 8 2.96 9.73 0.26
N SER A 9 3.72 9.61 -0.83
CA SER A 9 3.59 8.52 -1.80
C SER A 9 4.94 7.89 -2.08
N ILE A 10 4.99 6.57 -2.21
CA ILE A 10 6.17 5.86 -2.72
C ILE A 10 6.03 5.77 -4.24
N PRO A 11 6.96 6.35 -5.03
CA PRO A 11 6.96 6.11 -6.46
C PRO A 11 7.35 4.66 -6.73
N VAL A 12 6.45 3.90 -7.36
CA VAL A 12 6.75 2.54 -7.83
C VAL A 12 7.25 2.65 -9.26
N ALA A 13 8.48 2.18 -9.51
CA ALA A 13 9.07 2.24 -10.84
C ALA A 13 8.26 1.38 -11.84
N PRO A 14 8.04 1.85 -13.08
CA PRO A 14 7.32 1.07 -14.10
C PRO A 14 8.17 -0.05 -14.71
N MET A 15 9.50 0.02 -14.64
CA MET A 15 10.41 -0.99 -15.24
C MET A 15 10.18 -2.43 -14.76
N PRO A 16 10.00 -2.71 -13.46
CA PRO A 16 9.61 -4.03 -12.96
C PRO A 16 8.40 -4.66 -13.66
N PHE A 17 7.42 -3.84 -14.06
CA PHE A 17 6.22 -4.30 -14.76
C PHE A 17 6.55 -4.79 -16.17
N TYR A 18 7.36 -4.02 -16.92
CA TYR A 18 7.81 -4.42 -18.27
C TYR A 18 8.72 -5.64 -18.28
N ARG A 19 9.35 -5.95 -17.15
CA ARG A 19 10.23 -7.13 -17.00
C ARG A 19 9.51 -8.34 -16.40
N GLU A 20 8.22 -8.21 -16.11
CA GLU A 20 7.42 -9.24 -15.41
C GLU A 20 8.07 -9.68 -14.09
N ASP A 21 8.87 -8.80 -13.46
CA ASP A 21 9.55 -9.08 -12.21
C ASP A 21 8.58 -8.89 -11.05
N ARG A 22 7.81 -9.95 -10.80
CA ARG A 22 6.78 -10.00 -9.77
C ARG A 22 7.33 -9.62 -8.39
N GLU A 23 8.55 -10.02 -8.06
CA GLU A 23 9.14 -9.73 -6.76
C GLU A 23 9.46 -8.24 -6.62
N ALA A 24 10.05 -7.62 -7.65
CA ALA A 24 10.31 -6.19 -7.67
C ALA A 24 9.02 -5.34 -7.65
N ILE A 25 7.92 -5.83 -8.25
CA ILE A 25 6.60 -5.19 -8.19
C ILE A 25 6.02 -5.23 -6.77
N LEU A 26 6.16 -6.35 -6.06
CA LEU A 26 5.53 -6.56 -4.74
C LEU A 26 6.35 -5.96 -3.59
N ARG A 27 7.67 -5.81 -3.77
CA ARG A 27 8.60 -5.34 -2.74
C ARG A 27 8.17 -4.02 -2.06
N PRO A 28 7.74 -2.97 -2.78
CA PRO A 28 7.31 -1.71 -2.15
C PRO A 28 6.13 -1.90 -1.20
N PHE A 29 5.20 -2.80 -1.53
CA PHE A 29 4.03 -3.06 -0.69
C PHE A 29 4.37 -3.84 0.57
N ARG A 30 5.39 -4.72 0.53
CA ARG A 30 5.93 -5.38 1.72
C ARG A 30 6.71 -4.41 2.63
N SER A 31 7.30 -3.37 2.05
CA SER A 31 7.98 -2.30 2.79
C SER A 31 7.05 -1.15 3.23
N MET A 32 5.74 -1.28 3.03
CA MET A 32 4.79 -0.19 3.32
C MET A 32 4.65 0.09 4.82
N ALA A 33 4.69 -0.95 5.66
CA ALA A 33 4.64 -0.80 7.12
C ALA A 33 5.81 0.01 7.69
N PRO A 34 7.09 -0.32 7.41
CA PRO A 34 8.20 0.51 7.88
C PRO A 34 8.15 1.93 7.29
N PHE A 35 7.80 2.10 6.01
CA PHE A 35 7.63 3.43 5.43
C PHE A 35 6.57 4.28 6.16
N ALA A 36 5.41 3.69 6.46
CA ALA A 36 4.34 4.39 7.17
C ALA A 36 4.77 4.82 8.58
N ARG A 37 5.60 4.01 9.27
CA ARG A 37 6.16 4.37 10.57
C ARG A 37 7.17 5.51 10.46
N ASP A 38 8.11 5.43 9.52
CA ASP A 38 9.15 6.44 9.32
C ASP A 38 8.56 7.81 8.97
N GLN A 39 7.50 7.82 8.15
CA GLN A 39 6.76 9.01 7.77
C GLN A 39 5.68 9.42 8.78
N ARG A 40 5.56 8.71 9.91
CA ARG A 40 4.55 8.95 10.97
C ARG A 40 3.11 9.04 10.41
N LEU A 41 2.80 8.20 9.43
CA LEU A 41 1.46 8.14 8.81
C LEU A 41 0.49 7.46 9.77
N GLY A 42 -0.70 8.05 9.93
CA GLY A 42 -1.80 7.41 10.67
C GLY A 42 -2.67 6.49 9.81
N TYR A 43 -2.61 6.65 8.50
CA TYR A 43 -3.48 5.96 7.55
C TYR A 43 -2.73 5.65 6.25
N LEU A 44 -3.07 4.53 5.64
CA LEU A 44 -2.72 4.16 4.28
C LEU A 44 -3.99 4.17 3.44
N PHE A 45 -3.98 4.94 2.36
CA PHE A 45 -5.05 4.96 1.37
C PHE A 45 -4.54 4.28 0.11
N LEU A 46 -5.17 3.18 -0.28
CA LEU A 46 -4.83 2.41 -1.47
C LEU A 46 -5.99 2.46 -2.45
N THR A 47 -5.74 2.90 -3.67
CA THR A 47 -6.73 3.02 -4.74
C THR A 47 -6.40 2.09 -5.89
N ALA A 48 -7.40 1.83 -6.74
CA ALA A 48 -7.18 1.13 -8.00
C ALA A 48 -6.19 1.86 -8.92
N GLY A 49 -6.07 3.19 -8.80
CA GLY A 49 -5.15 4.01 -9.58
C GLY A 49 -3.70 3.99 -9.09
N ASP A 50 -3.46 3.54 -7.86
CA ASP A 50 -2.09 3.32 -7.35
C ASP A 50 -1.42 2.11 -8.02
N PHE A 51 -2.22 1.26 -8.66
CA PHE A 51 -1.70 0.20 -9.52
C PHE A 51 -1.46 0.74 -10.92
N HIS A 52 -0.32 0.36 -11.51
CA HIS A 52 -0.08 0.59 -12.93
C HIS A 52 -1.25 0.00 -13.74
N ARG A 53 -1.67 0.70 -14.82
CA ARG A 53 -2.77 0.25 -15.69
C ARG A 53 -2.60 -1.21 -16.12
N ASP A 54 -1.35 -1.58 -16.37
CA ASP A 54 -0.95 -2.91 -16.87
C ASP A 54 -0.69 -3.94 -15.77
N LEU A 55 -0.88 -3.59 -14.49
CA LEU A 55 -0.74 -4.58 -13.42
C LEU A 55 -1.89 -5.60 -13.52
N PRO A 56 -1.61 -6.91 -13.73
CA PRO A 56 -2.67 -7.89 -13.87
C PRO A 56 -3.48 -8.06 -12.57
N GLN A 57 -4.68 -8.63 -12.71
CA GLN A 57 -5.63 -8.76 -11.60
C GLN A 57 -5.07 -9.60 -10.44
N GLY A 58 -4.23 -10.61 -10.75
CA GLY A 58 -3.62 -11.50 -9.76
C GLY A 58 -2.70 -10.75 -8.80
N GLU A 59 -1.88 -9.84 -9.32
CA GLU A 59 -0.94 -9.04 -8.54
C GLU A 59 -1.66 -7.97 -7.73
N ARG A 60 -2.76 -7.39 -8.26
CA ARG A 60 -3.62 -6.49 -7.47
C ARG A 60 -4.22 -7.22 -6.27
N ALA A 61 -4.67 -8.46 -6.46
CA ALA A 61 -5.18 -9.30 -5.38
C ALA A 61 -4.06 -9.68 -4.38
N GLU A 62 -2.85 -9.95 -4.87
CA GLU A 62 -1.66 -10.20 -4.07
C GLU A 62 -1.30 -9.01 -3.17
N VAL A 63 -1.23 -7.80 -3.72
CA VAL A 63 -0.95 -6.59 -2.93
C VAL A 63 -1.99 -6.38 -1.85
N ARG A 64 -3.28 -6.52 -2.19
CA ARG A 64 -4.37 -6.42 -1.22
C ARG A 64 -4.23 -7.45 -0.11
N ARG A 65 -3.78 -8.67 -0.44
CA ARG A 65 -3.54 -9.73 0.55
C ARG A 65 -2.35 -9.42 1.44
N ILE A 66 -1.23 -8.96 0.87
CA ILE A 66 -0.03 -8.54 1.62
C ILE A 66 -0.42 -7.50 2.68
N LEU A 67 -1.16 -6.45 2.27
CA LEU A 67 -1.55 -5.38 3.18
C LEU A 67 -2.61 -5.81 4.20
N ALA A 68 -3.51 -6.72 3.85
CA ALA A 68 -4.50 -7.25 4.77
C ALA A 68 -3.91 -8.23 5.81
N GLN A 69 -2.79 -8.87 5.50
CA GLN A 69 -2.08 -9.78 6.40
C GLN A 69 -1.02 -9.09 7.25
N GLU A 70 -0.69 -7.83 6.96
CA GLU A 70 0.30 -7.05 7.70
C GLU A 70 -0.27 -6.61 9.07
N PRO A 71 0.29 -7.07 10.20
CA PRO A 71 -0.23 -6.77 11.53
C PRO A 71 -0.18 -5.28 11.89
N SER A 72 0.65 -4.49 11.21
CA SER A 72 0.74 -3.05 11.40
C SER A 72 -0.42 -2.28 10.76
N PHE A 73 -1.32 -2.96 10.05
CA PHE A 73 -2.45 -2.34 9.36
C PHE A 73 -3.78 -2.95 9.80
N GLU A 74 -4.70 -2.07 10.17
CA GLU A 74 -6.11 -2.43 10.43
C GLU A 74 -6.95 -1.91 9.26
N LEU A 75 -7.64 -2.80 8.54
CA LEU A 75 -8.55 -2.41 7.47
C LEU A 75 -9.79 -1.72 8.05
N LEU A 76 -9.96 -0.42 7.77
CA LEU A 76 -11.12 0.35 8.21
C LEU A 76 -12.25 0.35 7.19
N TYR A 77 -11.89 0.39 5.90
CA TYR A 77 -12.86 0.50 4.83
C TYR A 77 -12.35 -0.17 3.56
N ARG A 78 -13.24 -0.86 2.86
CA ARG A 78 -12.96 -1.49 1.57
C ARG A 78 -14.13 -1.28 0.62
N TRP A 79 -13.80 -0.76 -0.56
CA TRP A 79 -14.66 -0.69 -1.74
C TRP A 79 -13.85 -1.20 -2.94
N GLU A 80 -14.53 -1.68 -3.97
CA GLU A 80 -14.03 -2.09 -5.28
C GLU A 80 -12.83 -1.26 -5.78
N LEU A 81 -12.90 0.08 -5.65
CA LEU A 81 -11.88 1.00 -6.15
C LEU A 81 -10.88 1.50 -5.11
N ALA A 82 -11.11 1.28 -3.82
CA ALA A 82 -10.23 1.80 -2.78
C ALA A 82 -10.28 1.03 -1.45
N SER A 83 -9.22 1.13 -0.66
CA SER A 83 -9.13 0.58 0.69
C SER A 83 -8.41 1.57 1.60
N ILE A 84 -8.92 1.72 2.82
CA ILE A 84 -8.33 2.56 3.85
C ILE A 84 -7.89 1.66 4.99
N TYR A 85 -6.61 1.74 5.33
CA TYR A 85 -6.03 1.06 6.46
C TYR A 85 -5.60 2.09 7.50
N ARG A 86 -5.86 1.81 8.78
CA ARG A 86 -5.24 2.52 9.90
C ARG A 86 -3.86 1.92 10.14
N VAL A 87 -2.88 2.78 10.38
CA VAL A 87 -1.53 2.35 10.78
C VAL A 87 -1.52 2.17 12.29
N LEU A 88 -1.26 0.93 12.72
CA LEU A 88 -1.08 0.58 14.11
C LEU A 88 0.37 0.85 14.48
N VAL A 89 0.59 1.86 15.32
CA VAL A 89 1.89 2.08 15.93
C VAL A 89 1.99 1.08 17.07
N GLY A 90 2.88 0.10 16.96
CA GLY A 90 3.15 -0.83 18.05
C GLY A 90 3.43 -0.03 19.32
N VAL A 91 2.57 -0.19 20.34
CA VAL A 91 2.91 0.23 21.70
C VAL A 91 4.17 -0.56 22.04
N LYS A 92 5.30 0.12 22.23
CA LYS A 92 6.48 -0.49 22.85
C LYS A 92 5.99 -1.10 24.17
N GLN A 93 6.05 -2.43 24.27
CA GLN A 93 6.18 -3.10 25.57
C GLN A 93 7.66 -3.16 25.90
#